data_AF-A0A7Y0DVI8-F1
#
_entry.id   AF-A0A7Y0DVI8-F1
#
_cell.length_a   1.000
_cell.length_b   1.000
_cell.length_c   1.000
_cell.angle_alpha   90.00
_cell.angle_beta   90.00
_cell.angle_gamma   90.00
#
_symmetry.space_group_name_H-M   'P 1'
#
loop_
_entity.id
_entity.type
_entity.pdbx_description
1 polymer ?
#
loop_
_entity_poly.entity_id
_entity_poly.type
_entity_poly.pdbx_seq_one_letter_code
_entity_poly.pdbx_strand_id
1 'polypeptide(L)'
;MEFDLASITGRSPLVEYPWRNEIDRLLNWLQDKEPSVKAFCFDVVMSAAYIDATSGIEKSIEGCENTPSRFNSHLGFINLCSPCYTSKGVWSYQKAVKPQSGALGKLSSEVILRFIEKLSTQLNDVIAVGGTEAADAVLYHQDGTAILAEVKSAPLLTYPFLFSAPNSCLQGEHEKLVITNSQLRECDSGMYFHNVGVINLGKVGSPLWPFKPIVDFLTQENNEHFIKECVQEWTAARTAYTIKDRTNKMYYLANACGSPPKIAKDRDGWPRKESISDSKTSAGLDRTDDIKKGIYQSIKIGTSIKNSPDIKTAIVSNLPAYRHGDDYVSPFINMLWGLGEDLVELNGYNAIIEKDLRRVFDFIITLEQPVLRNTIL
;
A
#
# COMPACT_ATOMS: atom_id res chain seq x y z
N MET A 1 -5.34 -17.80 31.35
CA MET A 1 -6.41 -17.93 30.34
C MET A 1 -5.71 -18.35 29.07
N GLU A 2 -6.10 -19.49 28.51
CA GLU A 2 -5.52 -20.01 27.27
C GLU A 2 -6.13 -19.23 26.10
N PHE A 3 -5.29 -18.84 25.13
CA PHE A 3 -5.77 -18.10 23.97
C PHE A 3 -6.47 -19.07 23.01
N ASP A 4 -7.77 -18.88 22.80
CA ASP A 4 -8.55 -19.75 21.91
C ASP A 4 -8.48 -19.26 20.46
N LEU A 5 -7.57 -19.84 19.69
CA LEU A 5 -7.42 -19.54 18.26
C LEU A 5 -8.69 -19.89 17.46
N ALA A 6 -9.46 -20.89 17.89
CA ALA A 6 -10.68 -21.32 17.20
C ALA A 6 -11.82 -20.28 17.31
N SER A 7 -11.73 -19.35 18.25
CA SER A 7 -12.67 -18.24 18.38
C SER A 7 -12.48 -17.14 17.34
N ILE A 8 -11.33 -17.12 16.62
CA ILE A 8 -11.06 -16.12 15.58
C ILE A 8 -11.82 -16.48 14.30
N THR A 9 -12.87 -15.71 14.03
CA THR A 9 -13.60 -15.80 12.75
C THR A 9 -13.06 -14.77 11.76
N GLY A 10 -12.78 -15.21 10.54
CA GLY A 10 -12.38 -14.34 9.46
C GLY A 10 -12.69 -14.96 8.10
N ARG A 11 -12.07 -14.42 7.05
CA ARG A 11 -12.28 -14.86 5.67
C ARG A 11 -11.01 -14.78 4.86
N SER A 12 -10.95 -15.52 3.76
CA SER A 12 -9.85 -15.37 2.80
C SER A 12 -9.79 -13.95 2.25
N PRO A 13 -8.58 -13.37 2.10
CA PRO A 13 -8.39 -12.04 1.54
C PRO A 13 -9.05 -11.89 0.16
N LEU A 14 -9.66 -10.71 -0.06
CA LEU A 14 -10.30 -10.30 -1.30
C LEU A 14 -11.52 -11.12 -1.75
N VAL A 15 -12.07 -12.00 -0.90
CA VAL A 15 -13.20 -12.87 -1.29
C VAL A 15 -14.46 -12.10 -1.72
N GLU A 16 -14.66 -10.88 -1.22
CA GLU A 16 -15.81 -10.03 -1.57
C GLU A 16 -15.64 -9.25 -2.88
N TYR A 17 -14.45 -9.29 -3.49
CA TYR A 17 -14.12 -8.43 -4.62
C TYR A 17 -14.22 -9.22 -5.93
N PRO A 18 -15.03 -8.74 -6.90
CA PRO A 18 -15.26 -9.47 -8.16
C PRO A 18 -13.99 -9.60 -9.01
N TRP A 19 -12.99 -8.76 -8.76
CA TRP A 19 -11.70 -8.74 -9.44
C TRP A 19 -10.60 -9.59 -8.76
N ARG A 20 -10.92 -10.35 -7.70
CA ARG A 20 -9.96 -11.25 -7.01
C ARG A 20 -9.21 -12.16 -7.97
N ASN A 21 -9.91 -12.76 -8.93
CA ASN A 21 -9.30 -13.70 -9.88
C ASN A 21 -8.26 -13.03 -10.79
N GLU A 22 -8.43 -11.75 -11.12
CA GLU A 22 -7.44 -11.00 -11.89
C GLU A 22 -6.18 -10.75 -11.04
N ILE A 23 -6.35 -10.46 -9.75
CA ILE A 23 -5.23 -10.33 -8.82
C ILE A 23 -4.51 -11.66 -8.63
N ASP A 24 -5.23 -12.78 -8.53
CA ASP A 24 -4.60 -14.11 -8.46
C ASP A 24 -3.77 -14.41 -9.70
N ARG A 25 -4.26 -14.06 -10.89
CA ARG A 25 -3.51 -14.21 -12.13
C ARG A 25 -2.23 -13.37 -12.13
N LEU A 26 -2.30 -12.13 -11.66
CA LEU A 26 -1.13 -11.27 -11.48
C LEU A 26 -0.14 -11.89 -10.48
N LEU A 27 -0.62 -12.40 -9.35
CA LEU A 27 0.21 -12.96 -8.30
C LEU A 27 0.92 -14.25 -8.73
N ASN A 28 0.25 -15.07 -9.54
CA ASN A 28 0.90 -16.23 -10.17
C ASN A 28 2.05 -15.80 -11.08
N TRP A 29 1.88 -14.74 -11.87
CA TRP A 29 2.97 -14.19 -12.70
C TRP A 29 4.10 -13.55 -11.87
N LEU A 30 3.79 -13.08 -10.65
CA LEU A 30 4.75 -12.44 -9.74
C LEU A 30 5.60 -13.41 -8.93
N GLN A 31 5.32 -14.73 -8.88
CA GLN A 31 6.00 -15.68 -8.00
C GLN A 31 7.53 -15.56 -8.08
N ASP A 32 8.06 -15.61 -9.30
CA ASP A 32 9.50 -15.60 -9.59
C ASP A 32 10.07 -14.19 -9.85
N LYS A 33 9.29 -13.14 -9.57
CA LYS A 33 9.73 -11.76 -9.79
C LYS A 33 10.44 -11.21 -8.56
N GLU A 34 11.35 -10.28 -8.80
CA GLU A 34 12.10 -9.57 -7.77
C GLU A 34 11.15 -8.82 -6.80
N PRO A 35 11.56 -8.65 -5.53
CA PRO A 35 10.81 -7.89 -4.52
C PRO A 35 10.30 -6.52 -4.99
N SER A 36 11.12 -5.76 -5.72
CA SER A 36 10.75 -4.44 -6.23
C SER A 36 9.63 -4.49 -7.27
N VAL A 37 9.54 -5.55 -8.08
CA VAL A 37 8.45 -5.77 -9.03
C VAL A 37 7.15 -6.08 -8.29
N LYS A 38 7.22 -6.90 -7.24
CA LYS A 38 6.08 -7.23 -6.36
C LYS A 38 5.53 -5.96 -5.68
N ALA A 39 6.41 -5.15 -5.11
CA ALA A 39 6.07 -3.87 -4.48
C ALA A 39 5.48 -2.85 -5.47
N PHE A 40 6.06 -2.72 -6.66
CA PHE A 40 5.51 -1.90 -7.73
C PHE A 40 4.10 -2.36 -8.13
N CYS A 41 3.88 -3.65 -8.33
CA CYS A 41 2.57 -4.18 -8.70
C CYS A 41 1.53 -3.99 -7.58
N PHE A 42 1.94 -4.03 -6.31
CA PHE A 42 1.08 -3.66 -5.19
C PHE A 42 0.55 -2.22 -5.36
N ASP A 43 1.43 -1.26 -5.66
CA ASP A 43 1.04 0.14 -5.87
C ASP A 43 0.10 0.34 -7.08
N VAL A 44 0.32 -0.42 -8.15
CA VAL A 44 -0.59 -0.46 -9.32
C VAL A 44 -1.97 -0.99 -8.93
N VAL A 45 -2.02 -2.12 -8.22
CA VAL A 45 -3.28 -2.71 -7.73
C VAL A 45 -4.00 -1.77 -6.78
N MET A 46 -3.28 -1.10 -5.88
CA MET A 46 -3.88 -0.12 -4.98
C MET A 46 -4.46 1.08 -5.72
N SER A 47 -3.83 1.53 -6.81
CA SER A 47 -4.37 2.60 -7.66
C SER A 47 -5.67 2.18 -8.33
N ALA A 48 -5.74 0.95 -8.85
CA ALA A 48 -6.96 0.35 -9.39
C ALA A 48 -8.06 0.18 -8.33
N ALA A 49 -7.69 -0.29 -7.14
CA ALA A 49 -8.62 -0.51 -6.05
C ALA A 49 -9.17 0.82 -5.48
N TYR A 50 -8.38 1.89 -5.48
CA TYR A 50 -8.85 3.21 -5.04
C TYR A 50 -9.92 3.79 -5.96
N ILE A 51 -9.77 3.64 -7.29
CA ILE A 51 -10.79 4.14 -8.22
C ILE A 51 -12.08 3.31 -8.13
N ASP A 52 -11.96 1.99 -8.01
CA ASP A 52 -13.09 1.06 -7.86
C ASP A 52 -13.89 1.33 -6.56
N ALA A 53 -13.18 1.55 -5.45
CA ALA A 53 -13.79 1.82 -4.16
C ALA A 53 -14.28 3.28 -3.96
N THR A 54 -14.02 4.17 -4.92
CA THR A 54 -14.47 5.56 -4.83
C THR A 54 -15.82 5.74 -5.54
N SER A 55 -16.84 6.15 -4.79
CA SER A 55 -18.13 6.52 -5.38
C SER A 55 -18.09 7.90 -6.03
N GLY A 56 -18.75 8.07 -7.18
CA GLY A 56 -18.96 9.38 -7.79
C GLY A 56 -17.68 9.98 -8.40
N ILE A 57 -16.81 9.14 -8.96
CA ILE A 57 -15.53 9.57 -9.55
C ILE A 57 -15.72 10.63 -10.64
N GLU A 58 -16.85 10.63 -11.34
CA GLU A 58 -17.18 11.61 -12.39
C GLU A 58 -17.12 13.07 -11.90
N LYS A 59 -17.37 13.29 -10.60
CA LYS A 59 -17.37 14.62 -9.97
C LYS A 59 -15.98 15.12 -9.58
N SER A 60 -14.96 14.29 -9.79
CA SER A 60 -13.57 14.54 -9.37
C SER A 60 -12.58 14.49 -10.52
N ILE A 61 -13.04 14.23 -11.75
CA ILE A 61 -12.20 14.30 -12.95
C ILE A 61 -12.01 15.77 -13.31
N GLU A 62 -10.77 16.14 -13.61
CA GLU A 62 -10.36 17.49 -14.01
C GLU A 62 -9.78 17.47 -15.44
N GLY A 63 -9.99 18.54 -16.21
CA GLY A 63 -9.38 18.72 -17.54
C GLY A 63 -7.87 18.92 -17.40
N CYS A 64 -7.07 18.38 -18.32
CA CYS A 64 -5.62 18.62 -18.36
C CYS A 64 -5.04 18.46 -19.76
N GLU A 65 -4.41 19.51 -20.27
CA GLU A 65 -3.73 19.56 -21.57
C GLU A 65 -2.35 18.88 -21.55
N ASN A 66 -1.81 18.59 -20.37
CA ASN A 66 -0.49 17.96 -20.20
C ASN A 66 -0.53 16.44 -20.19
N THR A 67 -1.71 15.84 -20.44
CA THR A 67 -1.84 14.41 -20.65
C THR A 67 -1.36 14.00 -22.04
N PRO A 68 -0.94 12.75 -22.26
CA PRO A 68 -0.62 12.24 -23.59
C PRO A 68 -1.77 12.44 -24.59
N SER A 69 -1.45 12.69 -25.86
CA SER A 69 -2.31 13.29 -26.90
C SER A 69 -3.72 12.69 -27.13
N ARG A 70 -3.99 11.47 -26.66
CA ARG A 70 -5.31 10.82 -26.77
C ARG A 70 -6.23 11.06 -25.57
N PHE A 71 -5.71 11.64 -24.50
CA PHE A 71 -6.43 11.98 -23.28
C PHE A 71 -6.46 13.49 -23.10
N ASN A 72 -7.45 13.98 -22.36
CA ASN A 72 -7.67 15.41 -22.11
C ASN A 72 -8.10 15.71 -20.67
N SER A 73 -8.09 14.70 -19.81
CA SER A 73 -8.54 14.80 -18.44
C SER A 73 -7.91 13.72 -17.57
N HIS A 74 -7.89 13.94 -16.27
CA HIS A 74 -7.25 13.05 -15.30
C HIS A 74 -7.98 13.02 -13.95
N LEU A 75 -7.65 12.00 -13.18
CA LEU A 75 -8.01 11.83 -11.77
C LEU A 75 -6.80 11.25 -11.05
N GLY A 76 -6.41 11.82 -9.92
CA GLY A 76 -5.30 11.29 -9.15
C GLY A 76 -5.52 11.26 -7.65
N PHE A 77 -4.64 10.51 -6.99
CA PHE A 77 -4.78 10.09 -5.60
C PHE A 77 -3.87 10.88 -4.64
N ILE A 78 -3.07 11.80 -5.17
CA ILE A 78 -2.29 12.77 -4.39
C ILE A 78 -2.73 14.18 -4.76
N ASN A 79 -2.31 15.17 -3.98
CA ASN A 79 -2.73 16.56 -4.18
C ASN A 79 -1.95 17.29 -5.31
N LEU A 80 -1.22 16.55 -6.13
CA LEU A 80 -0.38 17.07 -7.22
C LEU A 80 -0.78 16.38 -8.52
N CYS A 81 -1.09 17.17 -9.54
CA CYS A 81 -1.29 16.66 -10.90
C CYS A 81 0.03 16.12 -11.44
N SER A 82 0.10 14.79 -11.56
CA SER A 82 1.30 14.16 -12.08
C SER A 82 1.59 14.57 -13.54
N PRO A 83 0.64 14.56 -14.49
CA PRO A 83 0.93 14.98 -15.87
C PRO A 83 1.60 16.36 -15.98
N CYS A 84 1.09 17.38 -15.27
CA CYS A 84 1.69 18.72 -15.25
C CYS A 84 3.10 18.71 -14.65
N TYR A 85 3.29 17.95 -13.57
CA TYR A 85 4.54 17.93 -12.83
C TYR A 85 5.67 17.19 -13.55
N THR A 86 5.37 16.03 -14.14
CA THR A 86 6.37 15.23 -14.87
C THR A 86 6.76 15.91 -16.18
N SER A 87 5.78 16.30 -17.00
CA SER A 87 6.00 16.85 -18.34
C SER A 87 6.60 18.25 -18.35
N LYS A 88 6.10 19.16 -17.50
CA LYS A 88 6.48 20.58 -17.50
C LYS A 88 7.21 21.03 -16.23
N GLY A 89 7.28 20.18 -15.19
CA GLY A 89 7.81 20.60 -13.89
C GLY A 89 6.90 21.57 -13.14
N VAL A 90 5.62 21.65 -13.54
CA VAL A 90 4.67 22.62 -12.99
C VAL A 90 3.90 22.00 -11.83
N TRP A 91 3.84 22.74 -10.73
CA TRP A 91 2.99 22.39 -9.61
C TRP A 91 1.55 22.79 -9.93
N SER A 92 0.71 21.79 -10.17
CA SER A 92 -0.73 21.99 -10.37
C SER A 92 -1.48 21.20 -9.32
N TYR A 93 -2.27 21.90 -8.51
CA TYR A 93 -3.11 21.28 -7.50
C TYR A 93 -4.26 20.52 -8.17
N GLN A 94 -4.44 19.28 -7.75
CA GLN A 94 -5.67 18.51 -7.95
C GLN A 94 -6.13 18.07 -6.56
N LYS A 95 -7.42 17.93 -6.31
CA LYS A 95 -7.86 17.32 -5.05
C LYS A 95 -7.62 15.82 -5.09
N ALA A 96 -6.83 15.29 -4.15
CA ALA A 96 -6.64 13.85 -4.02
C ALA A 96 -7.99 13.12 -3.87
N VAL A 97 -8.25 12.18 -4.76
CA VAL A 97 -9.43 11.32 -4.73
C VAL A 97 -9.04 10.03 -4.03
N LYS A 98 -9.58 9.76 -2.84
CA LYS A 98 -9.34 8.51 -2.10
C LYS A 98 -10.65 7.99 -1.51
N PRO A 99 -10.80 6.66 -1.33
CA PRO A 99 -11.87 6.09 -0.53
C PRO A 99 -11.90 6.66 0.90
N GLN A 100 -13.05 6.54 1.57
CA GLN A 100 -13.15 6.89 2.99
C GLN A 100 -12.14 6.08 3.82
N SER A 101 -11.56 6.70 4.87
CA SER A 101 -10.42 6.13 5.62
C SER A 101 -10.63 4.72 6.15
N GLY A 102 -11.85 4.37 6.59
CA GLY A 102 -12.17 3.01 7.04
C GLY A 102 -12.15 1.97 5.91
N ALA A 103 -12.66 2.34 4.73
CA ALA A 103 -12.60 1.48 3.55
C ALA A 103 -11.17 1.35 3.00
N LEU A 104 -10.37 2.43 3.11
CA LEU A 104 -8.98 2.47 2.67
C LEU A 104 -8.11 1.44 3.40
N GLY A 105 -8.16 1.43 4.74
CA GLY A 105 -7.36 0.51 5.56
C GLY A 105 -7.78 -0.94 5.39
N LYS A 106 -9.09 -1.22 5.31
CA LYS A 106 -9.61 -2.56 5.02
C LYS A 106 -9.11 -3.06 3.66
N LEU A 107 -9.22 -2.23 2.63
CA LEU A 107 -8.84 -2.58 1.27
C LEU A 107 -7.34 -2.84 1.15
N SER A 108 -6.48 -1.95 1.67
CA SER A 108 -5.03 -2.18 1.61
C SER A 108 -4.60 -3.42 2.39
N SER A 109 -5.26 -3.70 3.52
CA SER A 109 -5.02 -4.91 4.32
C SER A 109 -5.39 -6.19 3.56
N GLU A 110 -6.57 -6.24 2.94
CA GLU A 110 -6.95 -7.41 2.14
C GLU A 110 -6.04 -7.62 0.92
N VAL A 111 -5.63 -6.54 0.25
CA VAL A 111 -4.69 -6.64 -0.89
C VAL A 111 -3.34 -7.19 -0.42
N ILE A 112 -2.73 -6.63 0.63
CA ILE A 112 -1.40 -7.11 1.07
C ILE A 112 -1.48 -8.54 1.59
N LEU A 113 -2.53 -8.90 2.33
CA LEU A 113 -2.70 -10.27 2.82
C LEU A 113 -2.82 -11.26 1.66
N ARG A 114 -3.50 -10.89 0.56
CA ARG A 114 -3.55 -11.74 -0.63
C ARG A 114 -2.18 -11.88 -1.30
N PHE A 115 -1.40 -10.79 -1.35
CA PHE A 115 -0.03 -10.84 -1.86
C PHE A 115 0.84 -11.77 -1.01
N ILE A 116 0.78 -11.66 0.32
CA ILE A 116 1.50 -12.57 1.22
C ILE A 116 1.04 -14.01 1.00
N GLU A 117 -0.27 -14.30 1.06
CA GLU A 117 -0.83 -15.64 0.86
C GLU A 117 -0.33 -16.32 -0.43
N LYS A 118 -0.22 -15.59 -1.54
CA LYS A 118 0.13 -16.15 -2.85
C LYS A 118 1.62 -16.17 -3.18
N LEU A 119 2.41 -15.29 -2.56
CA LEU A 119 3.84 -15.16 -2.83
C LEU A 119 4.70 -15.90 -1.79
N SER A 120 4.10 -16.27 -0.66
CA SER A 120 4.69 -17.12 0.37
C SER A 120 4.49 -18.60 0.04
N THR A 121 5.56 -19.39 0.17
CA THR A 121 5.57 -20.81 -0.24
C THR A 121 5.28 -21.77 0.90
N GLN A 122 5.42 -21.30 2.14
CA GLN A 122 5.29 -22.08 3.38
C GLN A 122 4.03 -21.71 4.18
N LEU A 123 3.18 -20.83 3.65
CA LEU A 123 1.85 -20.57 4.22
C LEU A 123 0.82 -21.53 3.62
N ASN A 124 0.04 -22.16 4.49
CA ASN A 124 -1.11 -22.98 4.13
C ASN A 124 -2.35 -22.11 3.86
N ASP A 125 -2.57 -21.11 4.71
CA ASP A 125 -3.75 -20.25 4.63
C ASP A 125 -3.48 -18.89 5.28
N VAL A 126 -4.20 -17.88 4.82
CA VAL A 126 -4.19 -16.53 5.36
C VAL A 126 -5.64 -16.09 5.54
N ILE A 127 -5.98 -15.69 6.76
CA ILE A 127 -7.32 -15.26 7.14
C ILE A 127 -7.28 -13.79 7.52
N ALA A 128 -8.05 -12.96 6.81
CA ALA A 128 -8.33 -11.58 7.21
C ALA A 128 -9.41 -11.55 8.30
N VAL A 129 -9.12 -10.89 9.41
CA VAL A 129 -9.99 -10.80 10.59
C VAL A 129 -10.57 -9.38 10.65
N GLY A 130 -11.89 -9.27 10.65
CA GLY A 130 -12.57 -7.97 10.70
C GLY A 130 -13.08 -7.65 12.10
N GLY A 131 -12.66 -6.51 12.67
CA GLY A 131 -13.37 -5.89 13.81
C GLY A 131 -13.25 -6.60 15.16
N THR A 132 -12.17 -7.35 15.39
CA THR A 132 -11.86 -7.92 16.71
C THR A 132 -10.71 -7.16 17.38
N GLU A 133 -10.61 -7.19 18.71
CA GLU A 133 -9.50 -6.56 19.44
C GLU A 133 -8.19 -7.36 19.41
N ALA A 134 -8.20 -8.56 18.81
CA ALA A 134 -7.10 -9.52 18.88
C ALA A 134 -6.04 -9.26 17.80
N ALA A 135 -6.38 -9.41 16.52
CA ALA A 135 -5.46 -9.25 15.39
C ALA A 135 -6.22 -8.87 14.12
N ASP A 136 -5.52 -8.29 13.14
CA ASP A 136 -6.05 -7.98 11.81
C ASP A 136 -6.02 -9.22 10.89
N ALA A 137 -5.12 -10.17 11.13
CA ALA A 137 -5.01 -11.39 10.36
C ALA A 137 -4.42 -12.57 11.14
N VAL A 138 -4.67 -13.78 10.62
CA VAL A 138 -4.01 -15.02 11.05
C VAL A 138 -3.38 -15.68 9.83
N LEU A 139 -2.10 -16.00 9.90
CA LEU A 139 -1.37 -16.74 8.87
C LEU A 139 -1.01 -18.11 9.44
N TYR A 140 -1.34 -19.18 8.72
CA TYR A 140 -1.04 -20.54 9.11
C TYR A 140 0.16 -21.06 8.34
N HIS A 141 1.25 -21.34 9.03
CA HIS A 141 2.47 -21.87 8.45
C HIS A 141 2.41 -23.40 8.32
N GLN A 142 3.17 -23.96 7.38
CA GLN A 142 3.21 -25.39 7.08
C GLN A 142 3.72 -26.25 8.24
N ASP A 143 4.56 -25.69 9.12
CA ASP A 143 5.06 -26.39 10.30
C ASP A 143 4.06 -26.45 11.47
N GLY A 144 2.86 -25.89 11.29
CA GLY A 144 1.81 -25.83 12.31
C GLY A 144 1.80 -24.53 13.13
N THR A 145 2.77 -23.63 12.93
CA THR A 145 2.79 -22.32 13.60
C THR A 145 1.62 -21.45 13.13
N ALA A 146 0.92 -20.84 14.08
CA ALA A 146 -0.06 -19.78 13.80
C ALA A 146 0.55 -18.41 14.05
N ILE A 147 0.42 -17.48 13.10
CA ILE A 147 0.98 -16.14 13.19
C ILE A 147 -0.17 -15.14 13.27
N LEU A 148 -0.31 -14.48 14.41
CA LEU A 148 -1.27 -13.39 14.62
C LEU A 148 -0.63 -12.08 14.16
N ALA A 149 -1.27 -11.39 13.23
CA ALA A 149 -0.69 -10.23 12.58
C ALA A 149 -1.51 -8.96 12.78
N GLU A 150 -0.78 -7.87 13.02
CA GLU A 150 -1.28 -6.50 12.82
C GLU A 150 -0.90 -6.05 11.41
N VAL A 151 -1.84 -5.45 10.67
CA VAL A 151 -1.59 -5.05 9.28
C VAL A 151 -1.48 -3.53 9.18
N LYS A 152 -0.40 -3.05 8.54
CA LYS A 152 -0.15 -1.64 8.26
C LYS A 152 0.38 -1.51 6.84
N SER A 153 -0.50 -1.17 5.91
CA SER A 153 -0.14 -1.12 4.48
C SER A 153 -0.68 0.11 3.79
N ALA A 154 0.20 0.75 3.01
CA ALA A 154 -0.11 1.89 2.17
C ALA A 154 0.86 1.91 0.97
N PRO A 155 0.37 2.19 -0.24
CA PRO A 155 1.21 2.21 -1.43
C PRO A 155 2.27 3.33 -1.38
N LEU A 156 3.43 3.15 -2.01
CA LEU A 156 4.45 4.21 -2.13
C LEU A 156 4.06 5.23 -3.19
N LEU A 157 3.68 4.77 -4.38
CA LEU A 157 3.17 5.57 -5.48
C LEU A 157 1.70 5.22 -5.73
N THR A 158 0.97 6.18 -6.30
CA THR A 158 -0.36 5.92 -6.87
C THR A 158 -0.41 6.57 -8.23
N TYR A 159 -0.85 5.80 -9.22
CA TYR A 159 -0.80 6.19 -10.62
C TYR A 159 -2.14 6.80 -11.05
N PRO A 160 -2.18 8.06 -11.51
CA PRO A 160 -3.43 8.69 -11.89
C PRO A 160 -4.05 8.04 -13.12
N PHE A 161 -5.37 8.13 -13.18
CA PHE A 161 -6.16 7.69 -14.32
C PHE A 161 -6.34 8.86 -15.28
N LEU A 162 -6.30 8.57 -16.58
CA LEU A 162 -6.53 9.49 -17.67
C LEU A 162 -7.80 9.11 -18.40
N PHE A 163 -8.50 10.11 -18.94
CA PHE A 163 -9.74 9.88 -19.69
C PHE A 163 -9.76 10.70 -20.98
N SER A 164 -10.37 10.13 -22.01
CA SER A 164 -10.71 10.81 -23.25
C SER A 164 -12.17 11.25 -23.16
N ALA A 165 -12.39 12.43 -22.57
CA ALA A 165 -13.74 12.98 -22.38
C ALA A 165 -14.19 13.76 -23.62
N PRO A 166 -15.50 13.81 -23.94
CA PRO A 166 -16.01 14.67 -25.01
C PRO A 166 -15.65 16.14 -24.76
N ASN A 167 -15.26 16.87 -25.80
CA ASN A 167 -14.90 18.29 -25.68
C ASN A 167 -16.04 19.15 -25.07
N SER A 168 -17.30 18.76 -25.28
CA SER A 168 -18.46 19.42 -24.67
C SER A 168 -18.52 19.33 -23.15
N CYS A 169 -17.79 18.39 -22.55
CA CYS A 169 -17.72 18.18 -21.10
C CYS A 169 -16.58 18.96 -20.44
N LEU A 170 -15.64 19.50 -21.22
CA LEU A 170 -14.50 20.26 -20.72
C LEU A 170 -14.92 21.69 -20.33
N GLN A 171 -14.37 22.20 -19.23
CA GLN A 171 -14.64 23.56 -18.73
C GLN A 171 -13.37 24.43 -18.68
N GLY A 172 -12.19 23.85 -18.82
CA GLY A 172 -10.90 24.52 -18.73
C GLY A 172 -9.81 23.60 -18.18
N GLU A 173 -8.58 24.11 -18.13
CA GLU A 173 -7.44 23.43 -17.51
C GLU A 173 -7.64 23.35 -16.00
N HIS A 174 -7.51 22.15 -15.42
CA HIS A 174 -7.76 21.86 -14.01
C HIS A 174 -9.18 22.19 -13.50
N GLU A 175 -10.14 22.37 -14.41
CA GLU A 175 -11.54 22.51 -14.06
C GLU A 175 -12.27 21.17 -14.10
N LYS A 176 -13.27 21.01 -13.22
CA LYS A 176 -14.07 19.79 -13.15
C LYS A 176 -14.86 19.58 -14.43
N LEU A 177 -14.93 18.33 -14.87
CA LEU A 177 -15.75 17.95 -16.02
C LEU A 177 -17.25 18.06 -15.70
N VAL A 178 -18.03 18.45 -16.70
CA VAL A 178 -19.49 18.31 -16.70
C VAL A 178 -19.84 17.03 -17.45
N ILE A 179 -19.78 15.91 -16.75
CA ILE A 179 -19.99 14.58 -17.34
C ILE A 179 -20.92 13.72 -16.47
N THR A 180 -21.84 13.00 -17.10
CA THR A 180 -22.69 12.01 -16.42
C THR A 180 -21.97 10.68 -16.26
N ASN A 181 -22.41 9.84 -15.32
CA ASN A 181 -21.86 8.50 -15.17
C ASN A 181 -21.97 7.67 -16.47
N SER A 182 -23.10 7.76 -17.17
CA SER A 182 -23.29 7.07 -18.46
C SER A 182 -22.29 7.52 -19.53
N GLN A 183 -21.99 8.82 -19.61
CA GLN A 183 -20.97 9.33 -20.53
C GLN A 183 -19.57 8.88 -20.12
N LEU A 184 -19.25 8.94 -18.83
CA LEU A 184 -17.95 8.49 -18.31
C LEU A 184 -17.69 7.02 -18.64
N ARG A 185 -18.70 6.15 -18.53
CA ARG A 185 -18.59 4.73 -18.87
C ARG A 185 -18.18 4.47 -20.32
N GLU A 186 -18.48 5.40 -21.23
CA GLU A 186 -18.10 5.30 -22.64
C GLU A 186 -16.73 5.90 -22.95
N CYS A 187 -16.13 6.65 -22.03
CA CYS A 187 -14.81 7.24 -22.22
C CYS A 187 -13.72 6.18 -22.25
N ASP A 188 -12.79 6.31 -23.19
CA ASP A 188 -11.52 5.59 -23.14
C ASP A 188 -10.70 6.10 -21.96
N SER A 189 -9.96 5.16 -21.35
CA SER A 189 -9.18 5.43 -20.15
C SER A 189 -7.79 4.82 -20.21
N GLY A 190 -6.89 5.37 -19.40
CA GLY A 190 -5.52 4.90 -19.24
C GLY A 190 -5.00 5.10 -17.83
N MET A 191 -3.99 4.34 -17.43
CA MET A 191 -3.24 4.58 -16.19
C MET A 191 -1.89 5.20 -16.53
N TYR A 192 -1.58 6.36 -15.93
CA TYR A 192 -0.39 7.14 -16.23
C TYR A 192 0.79 6.79 -15.31
N PHE A 193 1.84 6.22 -15.89
CA PHE A 193 3.08 5.83 -15.24
C PHE A 193 4.13 6.93 -15.30
N HIS A 194 3.74 8.14 -14.91
CA HIS A 194 4.64 9.29 -14.75
C HIS A 194 5.57 9.51 -15.96
N ASN A 195 6.89 9.39 -15.79
CA ASN A 195 7.87 9.63 -16.86
C ASN A 195 7.96 8.51 -17.91
N VAL A 196 7.24 7.39 -17.74
CA VAL A 196 7.35 6.22 -18.63
C VAL A 196 6.30 6.24 -19.73
N GLY A 197 5.01 6.32 -19.38
CA GLY A 197 3.94 6.31 -20.36
C GLY A 197 2.58 5.93 -19.80
N VAL A 198 1.73 5.31 -20.64
CA VAL A 198 0.33 4.98 -20.27
C VAL A 198 -0.02 3.56 -20.65
N ILE A 199 -0.56 2.81 -19.70
CA ILE A 199 -1.28 1.56 -19.98
C ILE A 199 -2.69 1.90 -20.43
N ASN A 200 -3.09 1.41 -21.60
CA ASN A 200 -4.46 1.50 -22.09
C ASN A 200 -5.39 0.60 -21.28
N LEU A 201 -6.49 1.18 -20.80
CA LEU A 201 -7.48 0.44 -20.02
C LEU A 201 -8.80 0.21 -20.79
N GLY A 202 -8.92 0.79 -21.99
CA GLY A 202 -10.17 0.77 -22.76
C GLY A 202 -11.25 1.60 -22.07
N LYS A 203 -12.52 1.24 -22.33
CA LYS A 203 -13.66 1.98 -21.79
C LYS A 203 -13.86 1.74 -20.30
N VAL A 204 -14.17 2.80 -19.55
CA VAL A 204 -14.45 2.73 -18.11
C VAL A 204 -15.58 1.75 -17.77
N GLY A 205 -16.60 1.66 -18.62
CA GLY A 205 -17.75 0.79 -18.44
C GLY A 205 -17.50 -0.69 -18.76
N SER A 206 -16.28 -1.06 -19.17
CA SER A 206 -15.94 -2.43 -19.55
C SER A 206 -15.96 -3.40 -18.35
N PRO A 207 -16.26 -4.70 -18.56
CA PRO A 207 -16.22 -5.68 -17.49
C PRO A 207 -14.87 -5.73 -16.78
N LEU A 208 -14.89 -5.76 -15.45
CA LEU A 208 -13.70 -5.81 -14.58
C LEU A 208 -12.70 -4.67 -14.80
N TRP A 209 -13.13 -3.55 -15.37
CA TRP A 209 -12.32 -2.34 -15.39
C TRP A 209 -12.08 -1.83 -13.96
N PRO A 210 -10.86 -1.39 -13.60
CA PRO A 210 -9.66 -1.33 -14.45
C PRO A 210 -8.74 -2.55 -14.32
N PHE A 211 -9.08 -3.54 -13.49
CA PHE A 211 -8.21 -4.66 -13.13
C PHE A 211 -7.84 -5.55 -14.31
N LYS A 212 -8.82 -6.00 -15.08
CA LYS A 212 -8.56 -6.90 -16.20
C LYS A 212 -7.54 -6.35 -17.21
N PRO A 213 -7.70 -5.13 -17.77
CA PRO A 213 -6.73 -4.60 -18.73
C PRO A 213 -5.35 -4.33 -18.12
N ILE A 214 -5.28 -3.95 -16.82
CA ILE A 214 -4.00 -3.81 -16.11
C ILE A 214 -3.27 -5.16 -16.05
N VAL A 215 -3.96 -6.22 -15.60
CA VAL A 215 -3.35 -7.55 -15.46
C VAL A 215 -3.03 -8.15 -16.82
N ASP A 216 -3.90 -7.98 -17.82
CA ASP A 216 -3.63 -8.38 -19.20
C ASP A 216 -2.34 -7.73 -19.72
N PHE A 217 -2.12 -6.44 -19.44
CA PHE A 217 -0.91 -5.74 -19.84
C PHE A 217 0.33 -6.21 -19.07
N LEU A 218 0.25 -6.30 -17.74
CA LEU A 218 1.40 -6.66 -16.89
C LEU A 218 1.90 -8.10 -17.12
N THR A 219 1.00 -9.01 -17.45
CA THR A 219 1.33 -10.44 -17.63
C THR A 219 1.75 -10.80 -19.05
N GLN A 220 1.77 -9.83 -19.96
CA GLN A 220 2.17 -9.99 -21.35
C GLN A 220 3.67 -9.77 -21.55
N GLU A 221 4.36 -10.77 -22.10
CA GLU A 221 5.82 -10.75 -22.30
C GLU A 221 6.29 -9.58 -23.17
N ASN A 222 5.53 -9.21 -24.20
CA ASN A 222 5.85 -8.08 -25.08
C ASN A 222 5.87 -6.71 -24.37
N ASN A 223 5.34 -6.64 -23.13
CA ASN A 223 5.34 -5.42 -22.33
C ASN A 223 6.48 -5.37 -21.29
N GLU A 224 7.35 -6.39 -21.24
CA GLU A 224 8.42 -6.50 -20.23
C GLU A 224 9.33 -5.26 -20.18
N HIS A 225 9.68 -4.70 -21.34
CA HIS A 225 10.51 -3.50 -21.40
C HIS A 225 9.85 -2.31 -20.69
N PHE A 226 8.58 -2.04 -20.99
CA PHE A 226 7.81 -0.97 -20.35
C PHE A 226 7.67 -1.21 -18.83
N ILE A 227 7.42 -2.46 -18.42
CA ILE A 227 7.31 -2.82 -17.01
C ILE A 227 8.63 -2.58 -16.28
N LYS A 228 9.76 -2.93 -16.91
CA LYS A 228 11.09 -2.69 -16.35
C LYS A 228 11.36 -1.20 -16.14
N GLU A 229 10.99 -0.35 -17.11
CA GLU A 229 11.10 1.11 -16.96
C GLU A 229 10.21 1.63 -15.82
N CYS A 230 8.98 1.11 -15.68
CA CYS A 230 8.10 1.46 -14.56
C CYS A 230 8.69 1.07 -13.20
N VAL A 231 9.27 -0.12 -13.09
CA VAL A 231 9.92 -0.59 -11.85
C VAL A 231 11.17 0.22 -11.54
N GLN A 232 11.92 0.66 -12.56
CA GLN A 232 13.06 1.57 -12.38
C GLN A 232 12.63 2.93 -11.85
N GLU A 233 11.58 3.54 -12.42
CA GLU A 233 11.00 4.79 -11.92
C GLU A 233 10.44 4.64 -10.50
N TRP A 234 9.78 3.51 -10.19
CA TRP A 234 9.32 3.20 -8.84
C TRP A 234 10.50 3.09 -7.85
N THR A 235 11.58 2.43 -8.24
CA THR A 235 12.79 2.29 -7.43
C THR A 235 13.50 3.63 -7.22
N ALA A 236 13.50 4.49 -8.23
CA ALA A 236 13.99 5.87 -8.12
C ALA A 236 13.14 6.67 -7.12
N ALA A 237 11.81 6.53 -7.18
CA ALA A 237 10.89 7.16 -6.23
C ALA A 237 11.13 6.65 -4.79
N ARG A 238 11.27 5.34 -4.60
CA ARG A 238 11.61 4.72 -3.32
C ARG A 238 12.90 5.30 -2.76
N THR A 239 13.95 5.34 -3.58
CA THR A 239 15.26 5.84 -3.16
C THR A 239 15.18 7.30 -2.76
N ALA A 240 14.55 8.14 -3.59
CA ALA A 240 14.35 9.55 -3.30
C ALA A 240 13.52 9.77 -2.03
N TYR A 241 12.47 8.98 -1.82
CA TYR A 241 11.67 8.96 -0.60
C TYR A 241 12.53 8.65 0.62
N THR A 242 13.29 7.55 0.59
CA THR A 242 14.14 7.07 1.68
C THR A 242 15.13 8.13 2.15
N ILE A 243 15.89 8.73 1.23
CA ILE A 243 16.94 9.70 1.57
C ILE A 243 16.45 11.15 1.60
N LYS A 244 15.14 11.38 1.39
CA LYS A 244 14.52 12.70 1.27
C LYS A 244 15.14 13.57 0.16
N ASP A 245 15.48 12.95 -0.98
CA ASP A 245 16.06 13.66 -2.12
C ASP A 245 15.01 14.50 -2.85
N ARG A 246 14.97 15.78 -2.48
CA ARG A 246 14.07 16.79 -3.05
C ARG A 246 14.47 17.23 -4.47
N THR A 247 15.66 16.85 -4.95
CA THR A 247 16.10 17.17 -6.31
C THR A 247 15.50 16.22 -7.34
N ASN A 248 15.12 15.02 -6.90
CA ASN A 248 14.40 14.06 -7.71
C ASN A 248 12.89 14.36 -7.72
N LYS A 249 12.33 14.61 -8.91
CA LYS A 249 10.88 14.87 -9.09
C LYS A 249 10.01 13.76 -8.49
N MET A 250 10.45 12.51 -8.58
CA MET A 250 9.68 11.36 -8.09
C MET A 250 9.45 11.40 -6.57
N TYR A 251 10.28 12.11 -5.81
CA TYR A 251 10.06 12.36 -4.39
C TYR A 251 8.66 12.91 -4.13
N TYR A 252 8.24 13.89 -4.91
CA TYR A 252 6.96 14.57 -4.74
C TYR A 252 5.74 13.83 -5.31
N LEU A 253 5.97 12.70 -5.99
CA LEU A 253 4.92 11.81 -6.49
C LEU A 253 4.63 10.65 -5.53
N ALA A 254 5.43 10.49 -4.47
CA ALA A 254 5.15 9.57 -3.38
C ALA A 254 3.82 9.90 -2.67
N ASN A 255 3.14 8.85 -2.20
CA ASN A 255 1.96 8.87 -1.34
C ASN A 255 2.32 9.42 0.03
N ALA A 256 2.46 10.73 0.02
CA ALA A 256 2.71 11.58 1.15
C ALA A 256 2.55 13.04 0.77
N CYS A 257 2.53 13.33 -0.54
CA CYS A 257 2.41 14.66 -1.07
C CYS A 257 1.03 15.25 -0.73
N GLY A 258 0.98 16.19 0.22
CA GLY A 258 -0.25 16.90 0.51
C GLY A 258 -0.16 17.96 1.59
N SER A 259 -0.19 19.22 1.18
CA SER A 259 -1.01 20.21 1.89
C SER A 259 -1.37 21.40 1.01
N PRO A 260 -2.53 21.37 0.33
CA PRO A 260 -3.22 22.53 -0.23
C PRO A 260 -4.63 22.71 0.35
N PRO A 261 -5.34 23.86 0.31
CA PRO A 261 -5.10 25.13 -0.38
C PRO A 261 -4.91 26.33 0.59
N LYS A 262 -4.42 27.45 0.07
CA LYS A 262 -4.70 28.85 0.46
C LYS A 262 -4.68 29.54 -0.90
N ILE A 263 -5.79 29.35 -1.63
CA ILE A 263 -6.13 29.76 -3.02
C ILE A 263 -5.03 29.61 -4.09
N ALA A 264 -4.10 28.73 -3.86
CA ALA A 264 -4.25 27.40 -4.38
C ALA A 264 -3.42 26.39 -3.65
N LYS A 265 -2.22 26.66 -3.09
CA LYS A 265 -1.59 27.80 -2.42
C LYS A 265 -0.92 28.73 -3.40
N ASP A 266 -1.33 29.98 -3.27
CA ASP A 266 -1.79 30.90 -4.31
C ASP A 266 -1.41 30.57 -5.77
N ARG A 267 -2.39 29.93 -6.42
CA ARG A 267 -2.61 29.47 -7.80
C ARG A 267 -1.62 28.55 -8.50
N ASP A 268 -0.46 28.28 -7.94
CA ASP A 268 0.50 27.49 -8.71
C ASP A 268 1.61 26.91 -7.86
N GLY A 269 2.52 27.80 -7.46
CA GLY A 269 3.88 27.45 -7.05
C GLY A 269 4.01 26.91 -5.63
N TRP A 270 3.51 25.70 -5.36
CA TRP A 270 3.89 24.87 -4.20
C TRP A 270 5.40 24.63 -4.19
N PRO A 271 6.20 24.68 -3.08
CA PRO A 271 5.93 24.45 -1.64
C PRO A 271 6.59 25.51 -0.69
N ARG A 272 6.43 25.47 0.66
CA ARG A 272 7.26 26.33 1.56
C ARG A 272 7.94 25.77 2.83
N LYS A 273 7.80 24.50 3.22
CA LYS A 273 8.83 23.69 3.92
C LYS A 273 8.24 22.32 4.22
N GLU A 274 7.96 21.58 3.14
CA GLU A 274 7.58 20.15 3.07
C GLU A 274 6.17 19.93 2.49
N SER A 275 6.18 19.50 1.23
CA SER A 275 5.01 19.04 0.48
C SER A 275 4.67 17.57 0.77
N ILE A 276 5.56 16.81 1.42
CA ILE A 276 5.32 15.46 1.91
C ILE A 276 5.03 15.52 3.42
N SER A 277 3.86 15.05 3.85
CA SER A 277 3.47 15.00 5.27
C SER A 277 3.89 13.67 5.90
N ASP A 278 4.99 13.69 6.65
CA ASP A 278 5.52 12.52 7.40
C ASP A 278 4.57 12.04 8.53
N SER A 279 3.57 12.85 8.91
CA SER A 279 2.71 12.57 10.07
C SER A 279 1.38 11.87 9.74
N LYS A 280 0.90 11.99 8.49
CA LYS A 280 -0.44 11.48 8.12
C LYS A 280 -0.46 10.51 6.94
N THR A 281 0.53 10.54 6.07
CA THR A 281 0.53 9.79 4.81
C THR A 281 1.96 9.36 4.50
N SER A 282 2.42 8.26 5.09
CA SER A 282 3.70 7.65 4.70
C SER A 282 3.44 6.31 4.03
N ALA A 283 4.42 5.82 3.27
CA ALA A 283 4.31 4.55 2.54
C ALA A 283 4.53 3.35 3.47
N GLY A 284 3.77 2.27 3.27
CA GLY A 284 3.85 1.02 4.03
C GLY A 284 3.86 1.24 5.54
N LEU A 285 4.86 0.67 6.21
CA LEU A 285 5.05 0.77 7.65
C LEU A 285 5.70 2.10 8.08
N ASP A 286 6.17 2.94 7.15
CA ASP A 286 7.09 4.05 7.44
C ASP A 286 6.47 5.22 8.21
N ARG A 287 5.15 5.22 8.44
CA ARG A 287 4.51 6.24 9.28
C ARG A 287 4.80 5.94 10.74
N THR A 288 5.41 6.88 11.46
CA THR A 288 5.79 6.67 12.88
C THR A 288 4.62 6.29 13.78
N ASP A 289 3.41 6.80 13.53
CA ASP A 289 2.17 6.39 14.23
C ASP A 289 1.83 4.91 13.96
N ASP A 290 1.99 4.45 12.72
CA ASP A 290 1.72 3.06 12.32
C ASP A 290 2.79 2.11 12.86
N ILE A 291 4.07 2.51 12.90
CA ILE A 291 5.15 1.74 13.57
C ILE A 291 4.82 1.54 15.04
N LYS A 292 4.52 2.64 15.75
CA LYS A 292 4.22 2.60 17.19
C LYS A 292 3.00 1.75 17.49
N LYS A 293 1.92 1.91 16.71
CA LYS A 293 0.70 1.10 16.84
C LYS A 293 0.95 -0.37 16.52
N GLY A 294 1.70 -0.67 15.47
CA GLY A 294 2.09 -2.03 15.10
C GLY A 294 2.87 -2.73 16.21
N ILE A 295 3.89 -2.05 16.75
CA ILE A 295 4.69 -2.54 17.88
C ILE A 295 3.81 -2.74 19.13
N TYR A 296 2.99 -1.76 19.49
CA TYR A 296 2.10 -1.84 20.64
C TYR A 296 1.13 -3.02 20.52
N GLN A 297 0.50 -3.18 19.36
CA GLN A 297 -0.46 -4.26 19.14
C GLN A 297 0.24 -5.63 19.14
N SER A 298 1.44 -5.74 18.58
CA SER A 298 2.23 -6.98 18.67
C SER A 298 2.56 -7.35 20.13
N ILE A 299 2.91 -6.38 20.98
CA ILE A 299 3.11 -6.63 22.42
C ILE A 299 1.80 -7.05 23.11
N LYS A 300 0.68 -6.39 22.77
CA LYS A 300 -0.66 -6.72 23.30
C LYS A 300 -1.05 -8.17 22.95
N ILE A 301 -0.83 -8.57 21.69
CA ILE A 301 -1.04 -9.94 21.23
C ILE A 301 -0.11 -10.89 21.98
N GLY A 302 1.19 -10.61 22.00
CA GLY A 302 2.22 -11.42 22.67
C GLY A 302 1.92 -11.67 24.15
N THR A 303 1.36 -10.69 24.84
CA THR A 303 0.90 -10.82 26.23
C THR A 303 -0.27 -11.81 26.36
N SER A 304 -1.17 -11.81 25.38
CA SER A 304 -2.38 -12.65 25.36
C SER A 304 -2.07 -14.11 25.04
N ILE A 305 -1.00 -14.37 24.25
CA ILE A 305 -0.59 -15.71 23.80
C ILE A 305 0.61 -16.28 24.58
N LYS A 306 0.97 -15.69 25.73
CA LYS A 306 2.21 -16.01 26.45
C LYS A 306 2.44 -17.48 26.82
N ASN A 307 1.37 -18.28 26.89
CA ASN A 307 1.40 -19.71 27.22
C ASN A 307 1.28 -20.62 25.99
N SER A 308 1.31 -20.05 24.78
CA SER A 308 1.06 -20.73 23.52
C SER A 308 2.30 -20.58 22.63
N PRO A 309 3.35 -21.40 22.83
CA PRO A 309 4.62 -21.24 22.12
C PRO A 309 4.51 -21.41 20.61
N ASP A 310 3.49 -22.11 20.13
CA ASP A 310 3.19 -22.36 18.71
C ASP A 310 2.46 -21.18 18.03
N ILE A 311 2.13 -20.13 18.81
CA ILE A 311 1.55 -18.90 18.28
C ILE A 311 2.61 -17.80 18.30
N LYS A 312 2.79 -17.13 17.16
CA LYS A 312 3.76 -16.04 16.97
C LYS A 312 3.04 -14.74 16.63
N THR A 313 3.75 -13.62 16.74
CA THR A 313 3.24 -12.31 16.34
C THR A 313 3.96 -11.72 15.14
N ALA A 314 3.24 -11.01 14.29
CA ALA A 314 3.81 -10.31 13.15
C ALA A 314 3.25 -8.91 12.97
N ILE A 315 4.06 -8.05 12.34
CA ILE A 315 3.57 -6.84 11.67
C ILE A 315 3.65 -7.11 10.17
N VAL A 316 2.51 -7.04 9.48
CA VAL A 316 2.42 -7.21 8.02
C VAL A 316 2.30 -5.86 7.34
N SER A 317 3.09 -5.61 6.31
CA SER A 317 3.07 -4.39 5.50
C SER A 317 3.46 -4.70 4.06
N ASN A 318 3.14 -3.82 3.11
CA ASN A 318 3.69 -3.92 1.75
C ASN A 318 5.18 -3.52 1.71
N LEU A 319 5.57 -2.52 2.50
CA LEU A 319 6.93 -1.97 2.51
C LEU A 319 7.45 -1.83 3.94
N PRO A 320 8.78 -1.99 4.15
CA PRO A 320 9.41 -1.70 5.43
C PRO A 320 9.38 -0.20 5.74
N ALA A 321 9.73 0.15 6.97
CA ALA A 321 9.93 1.55 7.36
C ALA A 321 11.25 2.08 6.76
N TYR A 322 11.25 2.47 5.48
CA TYR A 322 12.50 2.88 4.80
C TYR A 322 13.20 4.08 5.45
N ARG A 323 12.44 5.08 5.91
CA ARG A 323 13.01 6.34 6.43
C ARG A 323 13.19 6.30 7.93
N HIS A 324 12.24 5.67 8.62
CA HIS A 324 12.17 5.68 10.08
C HIS A 324 12.55 4.33 10.71
N GLY A 325 12.95 3.35 9.90
CA GLY A 325 13.28 2.00 10.36
C GLY A 325 14.42 1.97 11.36
N ASP A 326 15.52 2.67 11.09
CA ASP A 326 16.68 2.71 11.98
C ASP A 326 16.36 3.29 13.36
N ASP A 327 15.49 4.30 13.41
CA ASP A 327 15.13 4.98 14.65
C ASP A 327 13.99 4.28 15.41
N TYR A 328 13.03 3.66 14.70
CA TYR A 328 11.77 3.18 15.29
C TYR A 328 11.52 1.68 15.17
N VAL A 329 12.26 0.95 14.34
CA VAL A 329 12.10 -0.51 14.15
C VAL A 329 13.33 -1.25 14.63
N SER A 330 14.52 -0.89 14.12
CA SER A 330 15.79 -1.53 14.44
C SER A 330 16.06 -1.70 15.94
N PRO A 331 15.77 -0.72 16.82
CA PRO A 331 15.95 -0.88 18.26
C PRO A 331 15.09 -2.01 18.88
N PHE A 332 13.97 -2.36 18.25
CA PHE A 332 13.03 -3.36 18.73
C PHE A 332 13.25 -4.75 18.13
N ILE A 333 14.04 -4.87 17.05
CA ILE A 333 14.28 -6.17 16.37
C ILE A 333 14.85 -7.21 17.34
N ASN A 334 15.83 -6.81 18.15
CA ASN A 334 16.49 -7.71 19.12
C ASN A 334 16.04 -7.45 20.56
N MET A 335 15.03 -6.59 20.76
CA MET A 335 14.52 -6.30 22.09
C MET A 335 13.72 -7.48 22.61
N LEU A 336 14.07 -7.88 23.83
CA LEU A 336 13.34 -8.86 24.61
C LEU A 336 12.61 -8.15 25.75
N TRP A 337 11.42 -8.66 26.09
CA TRP A 337 10.61 -8.17 27.20
C TRP A 337 10.01 -9.35 27.97
N GLY A 338 9.69 -9.13 29.24
CA GLY A 338 9.08 -10.12 30.12
C GLY A 338 8.14 -9.45 31.11
N LEU A 339 7.37 -10.23 31.85
CA LEU A 339 6.46 -9.71 32.85
C LEU A 339 7.12 -9.74 34.23
N GLY A 340 6.67 -8.85 35.14
CA GLY A 340 7.19 -8.85 36.51
C GLY A 340 6.93 -10.16 37.26
N GLU A 341 5.88 -10.89 36.88
CA GLU A 341 5.58 -12.23 37.41
C GLU A 341 6.57 -13.32 36.93
N ASP A 342 7.31 -13.07 35.85
CA ASP A 342 8.34 -13.99 35.34
C ASP A 342 9.71 -13.79 36.06
N LEU A 343 9.78 -12.83 37.02
CA LEU A 343 11.00 -12.60 37.79
C LEU A 343 11.25 -13.73 38.78
N VAL A 344 12.46 -14.27 38.72
CA VAL A 344 12.98 -15.28 39.63
C VAL A 344 14.26 -14.76 40.31
N GLU A 345 14.48 -15.14 41.56
CA GLU A 345 15.73 -14.84 42.26
C GLU A 345 16.81 -15.84 41.84
N LEU A 346 17.85 -15.36 41.15
CA LEU A 346 19.00 -16.15 40.71
C LEU A 346 20.27 -15.53 41.28
N ASN A 347 20.96 -16.28 42.15
CA ASN A 347 22.23 -15.86 42.76
C ASN A 347 22.17 -14.48 43.44
N GLY A 348 21.04 -14.15 44.09
CA GLY A 348 20.85 -12.86 44.77
C GLY A 348 20.46 -11.69 43.85
N TYR A 349 20.14 -11.96 42.58
CA TYR A 349 19.62 -10.98 41.63
C TYR A 349 18.22 -11.39 41.14
N ASN A 350 17.34 -10.40 40.95
CA ASN A 350 16.08 -10.63 40.24
C ASN A 350 16.35 -10.67 38.74
N ALA A 351 16.01 -11.79 38.10
CA ALA A 351 16.22 -12.00 36.67
C ALA A 351 15.02 -12.72 36.05
N ILE A 352 14.86 -12.60 34.73
CA ILE A 352 13.93 -13.40 33.94
C ILE A 352 14.75 -14.40 33.14
N ILE A 353 14.39 -15.68 33.21
CA ILE A 353 15.07 -16.70 32.43
C ILE A 353 14.73 -16.57 30.94
N GLU A 354 15.70 -16.85 30.07
CA GLU A 354 15.59 -16.54 28.64
C GLU A 354 14.35 -17.13 27.96
N LYS A 355 13.94 -18.34 28.35
CA LYS A 355 12.74 -19.00 27.83
C LYS A 355 11.42 -18.25 28.12
N ASP A 356 11.42 -17.39 29.14
CA ASP A 356 10.26 -16.61 29.57
C ASP A 356 10.34 -15.16 29.03
N LEU A 357 11.46 -14.81 28.36
CA LEU A 357 11.58 -13.59 27.59
C LEU A 357 10.89 -13.73 26.23
N ARG A 358 10.29 -12.63 25.78
CA ARG A 358 9.46 -12.54 24.58
C ARG A 358 10.01 -11.48 23.67
N ARG A 359 9.86 -11.66 22.37
CA ARG A 359 10.21 -10.64 21.38
C ARG A 359 9.09 -9.62 21.28
N VAL A 360 9.43 -8.39 20.90
CA VAL A 360 8.43 -7.33 20.66
C VAL A 360 7.49 -7.72 19.51
N PHE A 361 8.07 -8.33 18.47
CA PHE A 361 7.39 -9.04 17.38
C PHE A 361 8.27 -10.22 16.96
N ASP A 362 7.67 -11.33 16.53
CA ASP A 362 8.43 -12.43 15.96
C ASP A 362 8.83 -12.11 14.51
N PHE A 363 7.91 -11.51 13.74
CA PHE A 363 8.15 -11.23 12.33
C PHE A 363 7.76 -9.79 11.92
N ILE A 364 8.49 -9.27 10.94
CA ILE A 364 8.00 -8.18 10.08
C ILE A 364 7.91 -8.75 8.68
N ILE A 365 6.69 -8.86 8.17
CA ILE A 365 6.40 -9.51 6.89
C ILE A 365 6.11 -8.41 5.87
N THR A 366 7.03 -8.25 4.92
CA THR A 366 6.98 -7.22 3.87
C THR A 366 7.38 -7.78 2.52
N LEU A 367 6.96 -7.13 1.43
CA LEU A 367 7.36 -7.52 0.07
C LEU A 367 8.84 -7.25 -0.18
N GLU A 368 9.41 -6.23 0.49
CA GLU A 368 10.85 -5.94 0.49
C GLU A 368 11.41 -6.00 1.92
N GLN A 369 12.64 -6.51 2.07
CA GLN A 369 13.42 -6.50 3.33
C GLN A 369 12.65 -7.02 4.57
N PRO A 370 12.06 -8.23 4.52
CA PRO A 370 11.34 -8.78 5.67
C PRO A 370 12.30 -9.17 6.80
N VAL A 371 11.79 -9.20 8.04
CA VAL A 371 12.50 -9.68 9.23
C VAL A 371 11.88 -11.01 9.65
N LEU A 372 12.48 -12.13 9.20
CA LEU A 372 11.89 -13.48 9.36
C LEU A 372 12.64 -14.41 10.33
N ARG A 373 13.75 -13.95 10.91
CA ARG A 373 14.51 -14.70 11.94
C ARG A 373 14.84 -16.15 11.55
N ASN A 374 15.32 -16.35 10.33
CA ASN A 374 15.65 -17.66 9.73
C ASN A 374 14.43 -18.56 9.42
N THR A 375 13.21 -18.02 9.50
CA THR A 375 12.00 -18.65 8.97
C THR A 375 11.85 -18.28 7.50
N ILE A 376 11.34 -19.19 6.68
CA ILE A 376 10.93 -18.92 5.30
C ILE A 376 9.40 -18.83 5.32
N LEU A 377 8.82 -17.90 4.58
CA LEU A 377 7.36 -17.77 4.48
C LEU A 377 6.80 -18.34 3.20
#